data_AF-A0A7J9JFT6-F1
#
_entry.id   AF-A0A7J9JFT6-F1
#
_cell.length_a   1.000
_cell.length_b   1.000
_cell.length_c   1.000
_cell.angle_alpha   90.00
_cell.angle_beta   90.00
_cell.angle_gamma   90.00
#
_symmetry.space_group_name_H-M   'P 1'
#
loop_
_entity.id
_entity.type
_entity.pdbx_description
1 polymer ?
#
loop_
_entity_poly.entity_id
_entity_poly.type
_entity_poly.pdbx_seq_one_letter_code
_entity_poly.pdbx_strand_id
1 'polypeptide(L)'
;MSTMGNSTNIFWQESPVGKLERQKLLNQKGCVVWITGLSGSGKSTLACSLSRELHTRGKLSYILDGDNIRHGLNKDLGFKAEDRTENIRRVGKYVEK
;
A
#
# COMPACT_ATOMS: atom_id res chain seq x y z
N MET A 1 -15.31 3.58 -26.30
CA MET A 1 -14.50 4.65 -25.70
C MET A 1 -15.31 5.25 -24.56
N SER A 2 -15.05 4.82 -23.32
CA SER A 2 -15.74 5.33 -22.13
C SER A 2 -15.05 6.63 -21.68
N THR A 3 -15.82 7.72 -21.67
CA THR A 3 -15.43 9.04 -21.16
C THR A 3 -15.06 8.96 -19.68
N MET A 4 -13.79 9.23 -19.33
CA MET A 4 -13.39 9.50 -17.96
C MET A 4 -13.97 10.87 -17.56
N GLY A 5 -15.10 10.87 -16.86
CA GLY A 5 -15.65 12.08 -16.25
C GLY A 5 -14.74 12.55 -15.12
N ASN A 6 -13.97 13.62 -15.35
CA ASN A 6 -13.29 14.33 -14.27
C ASN A 6 -14.36 14.92 -13.35
N SER A 7 -14.42 14.44 -12.11
CA SER A 7 -15.37 14.94 -11.12
C SER A 7 -14.97 16.37 -10.72
N THR A 8 -15.73 17.35 -11.19
CA THR A 8 -15.45 18.79 -11.03
C THR A 8 -15.79 19.34 -9.63
N ASN A 9 -16.44 18.54 -8.78
CA ASN A 9 -16.84 18.91 -7.43
C ASN A 9 -16.20 17.99 -6.38
N ILE A 10 -14.86 18.03 -6.26
CA ILE A 10 -14.13 17.34 -5.19
C ILE A 10 -13.47 18.39 -4.31
N PHE A 11 -13.88 18.46 -3.04
CA PHE A 11 -13.24 19.25 -2.02
C PHE A 11 -12.44 18.34 -1.08
N TRP A 12 -11.21 18.74 -0.75
CA TRP A 12 -10.45 18.06 0.28
C TRP A 12 -11.12 18.31 1.63
N GLN A 13 -11.57 17.24 2.29
CA GLN A 13 -12.01 17.30 3.67
C GLN A 13 -10.84 17.01 4.59
N GLU A 14 -10.49 17.97 5.44
CA GLU A 14 -9.47 17.76 6.45
C GLU A 14 -9.99 16.84 7.55
N SER A 15 -9.18 15.83 7.88
CA SER A 15 -9.46 14.99 9.04
C SER A 15 -9.02 15.74 10.30
N PRO A 16 -9.85 15.78 11.36
CA PRO A 16 -9.44 16.37 12.64
C PRO A 16 -8.26 15.63 13.29
N VAL A 17 -7.94 14.41 12.83
CA VAL A 17 -6.83 13.60 13.33
C VAL A 17 -5.75 13.46 12.26
N GLY A 18 -4.75 14.34 12.34
CA GLY A 18 -3.59 14.37 11.44
C GLY A 18 -2.49 13.36 11.76
N LYS A 19 -1.42 13.39 10.95
CA LYS A 19 -0.27 12.46 11.04
C LYS A 19 0.41 12.48 12.42
N LEU A 20 0.68 13.67 12.98
CA LEU A 20 1.39 13.79 14.26
C LEU A 20 0.59 13.19 15.41
N GLU A 21 -0.72 13.42 15.45
CA GLU A 21 -1.59 12.90 16.50
C GLU A 21 -1.66 11.36 16.45
N ARG A 22 -1.74 10.78 15.24
CA ARG A 22 -1.66 9.31 15.07
C ARG A 22 -0.32 8.75 15.52
N GLN A 23 0.79 9.43 15.18
CA GLN A 23 2.12 8.98 15.59
C GLN A 23 2.33 9.05 17.11
N LYS A 24 1.80 10.09 17.77
CA LYS A 24 1.81 10.22 19.23
C LYS A 24 0.97 9.12 19.87
N LEU A 25 -0.26 8.91 19.41
CA LEU A 25 -1.17 7.88 19.93
C LEU A 25 -0.55 6.48 19.86
N LEU A 26 0.11 6.16 18.75
CA LEU A 26 0.71 4.85 18.52
C LEU A 26 2.13 4.71 19.08
N ASN A 27 2.73 5.80 19.58
CA ASN A 27 4.17 5.89 19.89
C ASN A 27 5.04 5.27 18.77
N GLN A 28 4.69 5.59 17.52
CA GLN A 28 5.27 4.98 16.32
C GLN A 28 5.19 5.95 15.13
N LYS A 29 6.30 6.10 14.42
CA LYS A 29 6.31 6.78 13.11
C LYS A 29 6.00 5.77 12.01
N GLY A 30 4.99 6.08 11.19
CA GLY A 30 4.70 5.32 9.97
C GLY A 30 5.80 5.50 8.93
N CYS A 31 6.13 4.43 8.22
CA CYS A 31 7.01 4.42 7.05
C CYS A 31 6.55 3.35 6.05
N VAL A 32 7.06 3.42 4.83
CA VAL A 32 6.84 2.41 3.79
C VAL A 32 8.16 1.71 3.52
N VAL A 33 8.16 0.39 3.59
CA VAL A 33 9.30 -0.45 3.21
C VAL A 33 8.97 -1.12 1.88
N TRP A 34 9.60 -0.66 0.81
CA TRP A 34 9.37 -1.19 -0.53
C TRP A 34 10.34 -2.35 -0.82
N ILE A 35 9.83 -3.59 -0.80
CA ILE A 35 10.62 -4.79 -1.10
C ILE A 35 10.46 -5.11 -2.59
N THR A 36 11.55 -5.06 -3.34
CA THR A 36 11.59 -5.37 -4.78
C THR A 36 12.60 -6.48 -5.08
N GLY A 37 12.40 -7.19 -6.18
CA GLY A 37 13.20 -8.35 -6.55
C GLY A 37 12.47 -9.33 -7.48
N LEU A 38 13.23 -10.24 -8.09
CA LEU A 38 12.71 -11.24 -9.02
C LEU A 38 11.65 -12.15 -8.40
N SER A 39 10.80 -12.77 -9.23
CA SER A 39 9.90 -13.82 -8.74
C SER A 39 10.71 -14.95 -8.11
N GLY A 40 10.27 -15.47 -6.96
CA GLY A 40 11.02 -16.48 -6.20
C GLY A 40 12.19 -15.97 -5.35
N SER A 41 12.55 -14.68 -5.40
CA SER A 41 13.68 -14.13 -4.61
C SER A 41 13.41 -14.00 -3.10
N GLY A 42 12.29 -14.51 -2.59
CA GLY A 42 11.94 -14.50 -1.16
C GLY A 42 11.30 -13.21 -0.62
N LYS A 43 10.77 -12.32 -1.48
CA LYS A 43 10.16 -11.04 -1.05
C LYS A 43 9.04 -11.23 -0.01
N SER A 44 8.05 -12.08 -0.29
CA SER A 44 6.93 -12.32 0.63
C SER A 44 7.41 -13.00 1.91
N THR A 45 8.39 -13.92 1.83
CA THR A 45 9.02 -14.53 3.00
C THR A 45 9.67 -13.47 3.91
N LEU A 46 10.43 -12.53 3.33
CA LEU A 46 11.05 -11.45 4.08
C LEU A 46 10.00 -10.50 4.69
N ALA A 47 8.96 -10.13 3.93
CA ALA A 47 7.88 -9.27 4.42
C ALA A 47 7.14 -9.90 5.61
N CYS A 48 6.83 -11.20 5.54
CA CYS A 48 6.17 -11.93 6.62
C CYS A 48 7.05 -12.01 7.88
N SER A 49 8.33 -12.33 7.73
CA SER A 49 9.28 -12.37 8.85
C SER A 49 9.46 -11.00 9.49
N LEU A 50 9.58 -9.93 8.68
CA LEU A 50 9.67 -8.56 9.18
C LEU A 50 8.41 -8.15 9.93
N SER A 51 7.22 -8.45 9.40
CA SER A 51 5.93 -8.14 10.05
C SER A 51 5.82 -8.84 11.41
N ARG A 52 6.20 -10.12 11.47
CA ARG A 52 6.24 -10.89 12.72
C ARG A 52 7.18 -10.25 13.74
N GLU A 53 8.39 -9.85 13.34
CA GLU A 53 9.36 -9.22 14.24
C GLU A 53 8.95 -7.81 14.68
N LEU A 54 8.25 -7.05 13.83
CA LEU A 54 7.67 -5.77 14.24
C LEU A 54 6.56 -5.99 15.26
N HIS A 55 5.73 -7.02 15.06
CA HIS A 55 4.66 -7.35 16.00
C HIS A 55 5.19 -7.75 17.39
N THR A 56 6.25 -8.58 17.46
CA THR A 56 6.88 -8.94 18.75
C THR A 56 7.45 -7.73 19.48
N ARG A 57 7.83 -6.67 18.76
CA ARG A 57 8.30 -5.38 19.30
C ARG A 57 7.16 -4.38 19.59
N GLY A 58 5.90 -4.81 19.51
CA GLY A 58 4.73 -3.95 19.72
C GLY A 58 4.55 -2.88 18.64
N LYS A 59 5.05 -3.13 17.43
CA LYS A 59 4.92 -2.21 16.29
C LYS A 59 3.83 -2.66 15.34
N LEU A 60 2.95 -1.74 14.98
CA LEU A 60 1.90 -1.98 13.98
C LEU A 60 2.53 -2.00 12.58
N SER A 61 2.23 -3.05 11.83
CA SER A 61 2.67 -3.18 10.45
C SER A 61 1.61 -3.87 9.61
N TYR A 62 1.66 -3.66 8.30
CA TYR A 62 0.75 -4.27 7.35
C TYR A 62 1.51 -4.61 6.07
N ILE A 63 1.21 -5.78 5.49
CA ILE A 63 1.86 -6.25 4.26
C ILE A 63 0.93 -5.98 3.08
N LEU A 64 1.44 -5.24 2.10
CA LEU A 64 0.80 -5.01 0.81
C LEU A 64 1.49 -5.90 -0.23
N ASP A 65 0.98 -7.12 -0.40
CA ASP A 65 1.48 -8.06 -1.41
C ASP A 65 0.71 -7.89 -2.73
N GLY A 66 1.43 -7.85 -3.85
CA GLY A 66 0.85 -7.75 -5.18
C GLY A 66 -0.11 -8.89 -5.48
N ASP A 67 0.14 -10.10 -4.95
CA ASP A 67 -0.76 -11.24 -5.13
C ASP A 67 -2.07 -11.05 -4.34
N ASN A 68 -1.99 -10.59 -3.09
CA ASN A 68 -3.19 -10.29 -2.28
C ASN A 68 -4.01 -9.11 -2.83
N ILE A 69 -3.33 -8.09 -3.36
CA ILE A 69 -4.00 -6.91 -3.92
C ILE A 69 -4.71 -7.25 -5.24
N ARG A 70 -4.19 -8.21 -6.02
CA ARG A 70 -4.85 -8.76 -7.21
C ARG A 70 -6.14 -9.51 -6.91
N HIS A 71 -6.34 -10.01 -5.69
CA HIS A 71 -7.62 -10.60 -5.30
C HIS A 71 -8.72 -9.55 -5.01
N GLY A 72 -8.35 -8.27 -4.85
CA GLY A 72 -9.28 -7.20 -4.47
C GLY A 72 -9.14 -5.96 -5.36
N LEU A 73 -8.36 -4.98 -4.87
CA LEU A 73 -8.21 -3.65 -5.47
C LEU A 73 -7.74 -3.67 -6.94
N ASN A 74 -6.95 -4.69 -7.32
CA ASN A 74 -6.36 -4.82 -8.65
C ASN A 74 -6.83 -6.08 -9.39
N LYS A 75 -8.04 -6.56 -9.09
CA LYS A 75 -8.61 -7.76 -9.75
C LYS A 75 -8.82 -7.61 -11.26
N ASP A 76 -8.89 -6.37 -11.74
CA ASP A 76 -9.03 -6.02 -13.15
C ASP A 76 -7.69 -6.03 -13.91
N LEU A 77 -6.56 -6.14 -13.21
CA LEU A 77 -5.22 -6.07 -13.81
C LEU A 77 -4.64 -7.46 -14.09
N GLY A 78 -4.24 -7.71 -15.34
CA GLY A 78 -3.53 -8.90 -15.75
C GLY A 78 -2.02 -8.85 -15.43
N PHE A 79 -1.22 -9.65 -16.15
CA PHE A 79 0.22 -9.77 -15.94
C PHE A 79 1.07 -9.09 -17.04
N LYS A 80 0.43 -8.34 -17.95
CA LYS A 80 1.11 -7.55 -18.99
C LYS A 80 1.94 -6.42 -18.37
N ALA A 81 2.88 -5.87 -19.13
CA ALA A 81 3.79 -4.84 -18.62
C ALA A 81 3.04 -3.58 -18.14
N GLU A 82 1.98 -3.21 -18.86
CA GLU A 82 1.12 -2.07 -18.57
C GLU A 82 0.33 -2.31 -17.26
N ASP A 83 -0.25 -3.50 -17.11
CA ASP A 83 -0.98 -3.90 -15.90
C ASP A 83 -0.07 -3.92 -14.66
N ARG A 84 1.19 -4.33 -14.81
CA ARG A 84 2.18 -4.29 -13.72
C ARG A 84 2.51 -2.85 -13.30
N THR A 85 2.62 -1.96 -14.28
CA THR A 85 2.89 -0.53 -14.05
C THR A 85 1.72 0.12 -13.30
N GLU A 86 0.49 -0.15 -13.74
CA GLU A 86 -0.71 0.34 -13.08
C GLU A 86 -0.89 -0.24 -11.68
N ASN A 87 -0.56 -1.52 -11.48
CA ASN A 87 -0.54 -2.15 -10.16
C ASN A 87 0.38 -1.39 -9.18
N ILE A 88 1.62 -1.08 -9.61
CA ILE A 88 2.58 -0.32 -8.80
C ILE A 88 2.04 1.08 -8.49
N ARG A 89 1.45 1.77 -9.48
CA ARG A 89 0.88 3.11 -9.31
C ARG A 89 -0.27 3.14 -8.29
N ARG A 90 -1.18 2.17 -8.35
CA ARG A 90 -2.31 2.06 -7.41
C ARG A 90 -1.85 1.80 -5.99
N VAL A 91 -0.88 0.90 -5.81
CA VAL A 91 -0.26 0.63 -4.50
C VAL A 91 0.43 1.87 -3.94
N GLY A 92 1.23 2.57 -4.77
CA GLY A 92 1.89 3.82 -4.39
C GLY A 92 0.90 4.88 -3.90
N LYS A 93 -0.20 5.11 -4.64
CA LYS A 93 -1.23 6.05 -4.21
C LYS A 93 -1.96 5.64 -2.92
N TYR A 94 -2.02 4.35 -2.60
CA TYR A 94 -2.66 3.87 -1.38
C TYR A 94 -1.80 4.12 -0.13
N VAL A 95 -0.47 4.06 -0.27
CA VAL A 95 0.47 4.26 0.86
C VAL A 95 0.85 5.73 1.11
N GLU A 96 0.62 6.63 0.15
CA GLU A 96 0.87 8.07 0.29
C GLU A 96 -0.22 8.82 1.07
N LYS A 97 -1.39 8.19 1.30
CA LYS A 97 -2.48 8.74 2.11
C LYS A 97 -2.32 8.38 3.59
#